data_AF-A0A3D4B0R7-F1
#
_entry.id   AF-A0A3D4B0R7-F1
#
_cell.length_a   1.000
_cell.length_b   1.000
_cell.length_c   1.000
_cell.angle_alpha   90.00
_cell.angle_beta   90.00
_cell.angle_gamma   90.00
#
_symmetry.space_group_name_H-M   'P 1'
#
loop_
_entity.id
_entity.type
_entity.pdbx_description
1 polymer ?
#
loop_
_entity_poly.entity_id
_entity_poly.type
_entity_poly.pdbx_seq_one_letter_code
_entity_poly.pdbx_strand_id
1 'polypeptide(L)'
;MISKQVLVLTLILLFFTGFTNSQAQNSSASYKVVHGWPKLPEGFILGAASAVAVDSHNHVWLFHRGKTRSIMAFEAETGKMVASFGDGMFIIAHGMAVDAEDNIWVTDGTSGTGASRHQVLKFSHDGKLLMTVGAEGVPGMDGTHFNQPTDIAIAANGDFFVSDGYVNRRVAKFNKDGQFLMDWGREGDGDGEFALPHGIALDSRGRIYVADRSNLRIQVFDGSNGAHLATWTPEMMARPWGMEVGADGYLYVMDGGHL
;
A
#
# COMPACT_ATOMS: atom_id res chain seq x y z
N MET A 1 17.21 67.52 27.36
CA MET A 1 15.82 67.05 27.59
C MET A 1 15.56 65.86 26.67
N ILE A 2 15.00 64.81 27.24
CA ILE A 2 14.84 63.47 26.68
C ILE A 2 13.74 63.47 25.61
N SER A 3 13.97 62.87 24.44
CA SER A 3 12.87 62.28 23.65
C SER A 3 13.31 61.03 22.88
N LYS A 4 13.04 59.89 23.53
CA LYS A 4 12.42 58.66 23.02
C LYS A 4 12.59 58.28 21.53
N GLN A 5 13.37 57.21 21.35
CA GLN A 5 13.17 56.05 20.48
C GLN A 5 12.03 56.08 19.43
N VAL A 6 12.39 55.83 18.16
CA VAL A 6 11.79 54.75 17.35
C VAL A 6 12.91 54.16 16.48
N LEU A 7 13.33 52.94 16.78
CA LEU A 7 14.18 52.13 15.91
C LEU A 7 13.24 51.32 15.02
N VAL A 8 13.10 51.71 13.75
CA VAL A 8 12.37 50.90 12.76
C VAL A 8 13.34 49.79 12.30
N LEU A 9 13.18 48.61 12.87
CA LEU A 9 13.88 47.40 12.41
C LEU A 9 13.09 46.84 11.22
N THR A 10 13.50 47.19 10.00
CA THR A 10 12.96 46.55 8.79
C THR A 10 13.60 45.16 8.65
N LEU A 11 12.94 44.16 9.23
CA LEU A 11 13.28 42.75 9.05
C LEU A 11 12.78 42.32 7.66
N ILE A 12 13.65 42.41 6.65
CA ILE A 12 13.37 41.79 5.34
C ILE A 12 13.63 40.28 5.50
N LEU A 13 12.59 39.53 5.87
CA LEU A 13 12.55 38.09 5.61
C LEU A 13 12.39 37.92 4.10
N LEU A 14 13.50 37.71 3.40
CA LEU A 14 13.49 37.12 2.07
C LEU A 14 13.08 35.65 2.25
N PHE A 15 11.78 35.39 2.06
CA PHE A 15 11.29 34.06 1.73
C PHE A 15 11.96 33.64 0.43
N PHE A 16 13.02 32.84 0.51
CA PHE A 16 13.38 31.97 -0.60
C PHE A 16 12.28 30.91 -0.71
N THR A 17 11.24 31.21 -1.48
CA THR A 17 10.40 30.19 -2.08
C THR A 17 11.25 29.45 -3.11
N GLY A 18 12.07 28.52 -2.63
CA GLY A 18 12.58 27.45 -3.46
C GLY A 18 11.42 26.54 -3.78
N PHE A 19 10.62 26.90 -4.78
CA PHE A 19 9.87 25.89 -5.53
C PHE A 19 10.94 25.06 -6.23
N THR A 20 11.41 24.00 -5.58
CA THR A 20 11.98 22.90 -6.33
C THR A 20 10.81 22.34 -7.13
N ASN A 21 10.75 22.70 -8.41
CA ASN A 21 10.11 21.87 -9.41
C ASN A 21 10.72 20.48 -9.23
N SER A 22 10.05 19.61 -8.47
CA SER A 22 10.32 18.18 -8.54
C SER A 22 9.74 17.74 -9.88
N GLN A 23 10.48 18.01 -10.96
CA GLN A 23 10.35 17.16 -12.13
C GLN A 23 10.55 15.75 -11.62
N ALA A 24 9.59 14.86 -11.91
CA ALA A 24 9.77 13.43 -11.69
C ALA A 24 11.11 13.06 -12.30
N GLN A 25 12.10 12.81 -11.45
CA GLN A 25 13.44 12.51 -11.92
C GLN A 25 13.29 11.15 -12.58
N ASN A 26 13.37 11.15 -13.91
CA ASN A 26 13.37 9.94 -14.71
C ASN A 26 14.70 9.25 -14.39
N SER A 27 14.75 8.56 -13.25
CA SER A 27 15.94 7.91 -12.75
C SER A 27 16.30 6.88 -13.81
N SER A 28 17.47 7.04 -14.42
CA SER A 28 18.00 6.19 -15.48
C SER A 28 18.34 4.77 -15.02
N ALA A 29 17.65 4.25 -14.00
CA ALA A 29 17.76 2.87 -13.57
C ALA A 29 17.23 2.00 -14.71
N SER A 30 18.14 1.40 -15.49
CA SER A 30 17.76 0.42 -16.48
C SER A 30 17.35 -0.86 -15.76
N TYR A 31 16.05 -1.13 -15.68
CA TYR A 31 15.56 -2.44 -15.25
C TYR A 31 15.85 -3.48 -16.35
N LYS A 32 16.22 -4.69 -15.94
CA LYS A 32 16.42 -5.82 -16.84
C LYS A 32 15.57 -6.98 -16.38
N VAL A 33 14.93 -7.65 -17.34
CA VAL A 33 14.19 -8.88 -17.06
C VAL A 33 15.18 -9.96 -16.64
N VAL A 34 14.91 -10.62 -15.51
CA VAL A 34 15.64 -11.80 -15.05
C VAL A 34 14.87 -13.03 -15.53
N HIS A 35 15.34 -13.65 -16.61
CA HIS A 35 14.71 -14.85 -17.15
C HIS A 35 14.91 -16.06 -16.23
N GLY A 36 13.90 -16.93 -16.14
CA GLY A 36 13.95 -18.14 -15.30
C GLY A 36 13.71 -17.88 -13.81
N TRP A 37 13.29 -16.67 -13.45
CA TRP A 37 12.85 -16.29 -12.11
C TRP A 37 11.36 -15.92 -12.15
N PRO A 38 10.51 -16.40 -11.23
CA PRO A 38 10.81 -17.35 -10.14
C PRO A 38 10.88 -18.81 -10.64
N LYS A 39 11.57 -19.69 -9.88
CA LYS A 39 11.62 -21.13 -10.16
C LYS A 39 10.45 -21.83 -9.49
N LEU A 40 9.40 -22.05 -10.27
CA LEU A 40 8.20 -22.77 -9.82
C LEU A 40 8.44 -24.29 -9.80
N PRO A 41 7.71 -25.05 -8.94
CA PRO A 41 7.71 -26.50 -8.99
C PRO A 41 7.30 -27.02 -10.37
N GLU A 42 7.83 -28.17 -10.77
CA GLU A 42 7.49 -28.78 -12.06
C GLU A 42 5.98 -29.04 -12.16
N GLY A 43 5.39 -28.65 -13.30
CA GLY A 43 3.94 -28.79 -13.54
C GLY A 43 3.05 -27.81 -12.77
N PHE A 44 3.61 -26.93 -11.94
CA PHE A 44 2.82 -25.93 -11.21
C PHE A 44 2.42 -24.77 -12.13
N ILE A 45 1.12 -24.46 -12.14
CA ILE A 45 0.56 -23.33 -12.88
C ILE A 45 0.28 -22.21 -11.88
N LEU A 46 1.05 -21.14 -11.97
CA LEU A 46 0.85 -19.96 -11.14
C LEU A 46 -0.48 -19.27 -11.50
N GLY A 47 -1.26 -18.90 -10.47
CA GLY A 47 -2.45 -18.07 -10.66
C GLY A 47 -2.08 -16.63 -11.02
N ALA A 48 -3.08 -15.77 -11.23
CA ALA A 48 -2.80 -14.34 -11.40
C ALA A 48 -2.09 -13.79 -10.16
N ALA A 49 -0.85 -13.32 -10.32
CA ALA A 49 -0.10 -12.63 -9.26
C ALA A 49 -0.83 -11.34 -8.90
N SER A 50 -1.13 -11.14 -7.62
CA SER A 50 -1.86 -9.98 -7.13
C SER A 50 -0.96 -8.99 -6.39
N ALA A 51 0.03 -9.49 -5.65
CA ALA A 51 0.98 -8.65 -4.91
C ALA A 51 2.32 -9.38 -4.69
N VAL A 52 3.35 -8.58 -4.45
CA VAL A 52 4.67 -9.03 -4.04
C VAL A 52 5.18 -8.16 -2.89
N ALA A 53 6.02 -8.72 -2.03
CA ALA A 53 6.69 -8.00 -0.95
C ALA A 53 8.08 -8.61 -0.71
N VAL A 54 8.95 -7.93 0.03
CA VAL A 54 10.30 -8.40 0.34
C VAL A 54 10.49 -8.41 1.85
N ASP A 55 11.06 -9.49 2.38
CA ASP A 55 11.36 -9.63 3.81
C ASP A 55 12.82 -9.26 4.14
N SER A 56 13.16 -9.24 5.43
CA SER A 56 14.50 -8.90 5.90
C SER A 56 15.59 -9.91 5.49
N HIS A 57 15.19 -11.09 5.02
CA HIS A 57 16.05 -12.18 4.56
C HIS A 57 16.31 -12.13 3.04
N ASN A 58 15.85 -11.07 2.36
CA ASN A 58 15.93 -10.93 0.91
C ASN A 58 15.17 -12.03 0.16
N HIS A 59 14.06 -12.51 0.73
CA HIS A 59 13.09 -13.31 0.00
C HIS A 59 12.05 -12.40 -0.65
N VAL A 60 11.67 -12.73 -1.89
CA VAL A 60 10.49 -12.15 -2.52
C VAL A 60 9.29 -13.04 -2.23
N TRP A 61 8.33 -12.46 -1.51
CA TRP A 61 7.03 -13.04 -1.25
C TRP A 61 6.08 -12.70 -2.39
N LEU A 62 5.28 -13.68 -2.80
CA LEU A 62 4.33 -13.60 -3.89
C LEU A 62 2.96 -14.05 -3.40
N PHE A 63 1.96 -13.21 -3.58
CA PHE A 63 0.56 -13.55 -3.40
C PHE A 63 -0.12 -13.73 -4.75
N HIS A 64 -0.85 -14.84 -4.94
CA HIS A 64 -1.52 -15.10 -6.21
C HIS A 64 -2.91 -15.74 -6.02
N ARG A 65 -3.75 -15.60 -7.04
CA ARG A 65 -5.16 -16.05 -7.05
C ARG A 65 -5.35 -17.54 -7.35
N GLY A 66 -4.30 -18.34 -7.17
CA GLY A 66 -4.39 -19.80 -7.27
C GLY A 66 -5.08 -20.36 -6.03
N LYS A 67 -5.44 -21.65 -6.06
CA LYS A 67 -6.08 -22.32 -4.91
C LYS A 67 -5.10 -23.13 -4.06
N THR A 68 -3.89 -23.32 -4.55
CA THR A 68 -2.79 -23.98 -3.85
C THR A 68 -1.58 -23.06 -3.86
N ARG A 69 -0.81 -23.10 -2.77
CA ARG A 69 0.40 -22.33 -2.51
C ARG A 69 0.21 -20.84 -2.75
N SER A 70 -0.98 -20.31 -2.44
CA SER A 70 -1.38 -18.95 -2.78
C SER A 70 -0.38 -17.90 -2.30
N ILE A 71 0.35 -18.18 -1.22
CA ILE A 71 1.50 -17.41 -0.75
C ILE A 71 2.76 -18.25 -0.97
N MET A 72 3.74 -17.69 -1.67
CA MET A 72 5.04 -18.32 -1.97
C MET A 72 6.18 -17.37 -1.64
N ALA A 73 7.31 -17.88 -1.16
CA ALA A 73 8.54 -17.12 -0.95
C ALA A 73 9.68 -17.68 -1.80
N PHE A 74 10.47 -16.81 -2.41
CA PHE A 74 11.60 -17.16 -3.25
C PHE A 74 12.86 -16.41 -2.84
N GLU A 75 14.01 -17.07 -2.84
CA GLU A 75 15.31 -16.39 -2.77
C GLU A 75 15.42 -15.36 -3.92
N ALA A 76 15.65 -14.09 -3.62
CA ALA A 76 15.71 -13.03 -4.65
C ALA A 76 16.78 -13.32 -5.70
N GLU A 77 17.96 -13.79 -5.28
CA GLU A 77 19.10 -14.03 -6.18
C GLU A 77 18.88 -15.23 -7.12
N THR A 78 18.31 -16.33 -6.61
CA THR A 78 18.29 -17.61 -7.32
C THR A 78 16.93 -17.97 -7.88
N GLY A 79 15.86 -17.34 -7.38
CA GLY A 79 14.46 -17.67 -7.65
C GLY A 79 14.00 -18.99 -7.06
N LYS A 80 14.82 -19.65 -6.23
CA LYS A 80 14.46 -20.90 -5.57
C LYS A 80 13.36 -20.66 -4.54
N MET A 81 12.29 -21.43 -4.63
CA MET A 81 11.22 -21.40 -3.62
C MET A 81 11.74 -21.92 -2.27
N VAL A 82 11.52 -21.14 -1.20
CA VAL A 82 11.94 -21.47 0.17
C VAL A 82 10.78 -21.70 1.12
N ALA A 83 9.61 -21.13 0.84
CA ALA A 83 8.39 -21.37 1.61
C ALA A 83 7.15 -21.27 0.72
N SER A 84 6.06 -21.90 1.15
CA SER A 84 4.73 -21.65 0.60
C SER A 84 3.63 -22.13 1.54
N PHE A 85 2.53 -21.41 1.59
CA PHE A 85 1.31 -21.79 2.31
C PHE A 85 0.07 -21.16 1.62
N GLY A 86 -1.12 -21.28 2.21
CA GLY A 86 -2.32 -20.66 1.66
C GLY A 86 -3.25 -21.57 0.86
N ASP A 87 -3.11 -22.89 0.98
CA ASP A 87 -3.96 -23.86 0.29
C ASP A 87 -5.43 -23.71 0.72
N GLY A 88 -6.30 -23.34 -0.23
CA GLY A 88 -7.74 -23.20 0.01
C GLY A 88 -8.16 -22.05 0.95
N MET A 89 -7.23 -21.19 1.38
CA MET A 89 -7.50 -20.17 2.41
C MET A 89 -8.15 -18.89 1.86
N PHE A 90 -7.96 -18.60 0.58
CA PHE A 90 -8.24 -17.29 -0.01
C PHE A 90 -9.36 -17.34 -1.07
N ILE A 91 -10.21 -16.32 -1.05
CA ILE A 91 -11.27 -16.17 -2.04
C ILE A 91 -10.72 -15.45 -3.26
N ILE A 92 -10.27 -14.20 -3.06
CA ILE A 92 -9.57 -13.39 -4.05
C ILE A 92 -8.40 -12.68 -3.36
N ALA A 93 -7.21 -13.24 -3.57
CA ALA A 93 -5.94 -12.62 -3.23
C ALA A 93 -5.82 -11.22 -3.86
N HIS A 94 -5.47 -10.23 -3.04
CA HIS A 94 -5.26 -8.85 -3.47
C HIS A 94 -3.90 -8.31 -3.02
N GLY A 95 -3.84 -7.49 -1.98
CA GLY A 95 -2.62 -6.84 -1.48
C GLY A 95 -1.79 -7.72 -0.55
N MET A 96 -0.50 -7.38 -0.40
CA MET A 96 0.45 -8.05 0.47
C MET A 96 1.47 -7.06 1.00
N ALA A 97 1.87 -7.20 2.26
CA ALA A 97 3.02 -6.50 2.84
C ALA A 97 3.75 -7.40 3.83
N VAL A 98 5.00 -7.04 4.15
CA VAL A 98 5.81 -7.70 5.18
C VAL A 98 6.15 -6.67 6.26
N ASP A 99 5.92 -7.00 7.54
CA ASP A 99 6.29 -6.11 8.65
C ASP A 99 7.74 -6.30 9.11
N ALA A 100 8.18 -5.46 10.05
CA ALA A 100 9.56 -5.47 10.56
C ALA A 100 9.93 -6.75 11.32
N GLU A 101 8.95 -7.57 11.70
CA GLU A 101 9.16 -8.89 12.31
C GLU A 101 8.99 -10.04 11.30
N ASP A 102 9.04 -9.74 10.00
CA ASP A 102 8.87 -10.67 8.88
C ASP A 102 7.53 -11.40 8.85
N ASN A 103 6.49 -10.83 9.46
CA ASN A 103 5.14 -11.36 9.32
C ASN A 103 4.53 -10.93 7.98
N ILE A 104 3.76 -11.83 7.40
CA ILE A 104 3.13 -11.65 6.10
C ILE A 104 1.70 -11.18 6.30
N TRP A 105 1.40 -9.99 5.79
CA TRP A 105 0.07 -9.41 5.80
C TRP A 105 -0.56 -9.48 4.42
N VAL A 106 -1.84 -9.80 4.35
CA VAL A 106 -2.57 -9.89 3.08
C VAL A 106 -4.00 -9.36 3.21
N THR A 107 -4.56 -8.93 2.08
CA THR A 107 -5.97 -8.57 1.96
C THR A 107 -6.71 -9.57 1.05
N ASP A 108 -7.94 -9.92 1.42
CA ASP A 108 -8.78 -10.85 0.65
C ASP A 108 -10.19 -10.28 0.39
N GLY A 109 -10.58 -10.32 -0.87
CA GLY A 109 -11.75 -9.62 -1.40
C GLY A 109 -12.95 -10.51 -1.71
N THR A 110 -13.63 -10.18 -2.82
CA THR A 110 -14.81 -10.89 -3.33
C THR A 110 -14.56 -11.37 -4.74
N SER A 111 -14.98 -12.60 -5.02
CA SER A 111 -14.96 -13.19 -6.35
C SER A 111 -16.16 -12.74 -7.19
N GLY A 112 -16.03 -12.82 -8.52
CA GLY A 112 -17.15 -12.56 -9.43
C GLY A 112 -18.34 -13.52 -9.28
N THR A 113 -18.19 -14.61 -8.52
CA THR A 113 -19.25 -15.59 -8.22
C THR A 113 -19.97 -15.30 -6.90
N GLY A 114 -19.60 -14.23 -6.18
CA GLY A 114 -20.23 -13.81 -4.93
C GLY A 114 -19.63 -14.43 -3.66
N ALA A 115 -18.71 -15.39 -3.77
CA ALA A 115 -17.93 -15.81 -2.60
C ALA A 115 -17.03 -14.65 -2.16
N SER A 116 -16.92 -14.40 -0.85
CA SER A 116 -16.17 -13.27 -0.31
C SER A 116 -15.55 -13.54 1.06
N ARG A 117 -14.50 -12.79 1.38
CA ARG A 117 -13.86 -12.81 2.70
C ARG A 117 -13.91 -11.45 3.40
N HIS A 118 -13.57 -10.37 2.69
CA HIS A 118 -13.54 -9.00 3.23
C HIS A 118 -12.62 -8.83 4.45
N GLN A 119 -11.43 -9.40 4.41
CA GLN A 119 -10.53 -9.47 5.57
C GLN A 119 -9.11 -9.00 5.25
N VAL A 120 -8.44 -8.59 6.32
CA VAL A 120 -6.98 -8.48 6.43
C VAL A 120 -6.51 -9.63 7.32
N LEU A 121 -5.45 -10.32 6.91
CA LEU A 121 -4.89 -11.47 7.62
C LEU A 121 -3.39 -11.27 7.83
N LYS A 122 -2.91 -11.53 9.05
CA LYS A 122 -1.48 -11.54 9.41
C LYS A 122 -1.05 -12.98 9.66
N PHE A 123 0.03 -13.41 9.04
CA PHE A 123 0.68 -14.69 9.24
C PHE A 123 2.10 -14.49 9.76
N SER A 124 2.58 -15.40 10.59
CA SER A 124 4.03 -15.51 10.81
C SER A 124 4.73 -15.92 9.52
N HIS A 125 6.05 -15.76 9.50
CA HIS A 125 6.90 -16.17 8.38
C HIS A 125 6.75 -17.66 7.99
N ASP A 126 6.44 -18.53 8.96
CA ASP A 126 6.18 -19.96 8.74
C ASP A 126 4.70 -20.31 8.43
N GLY A 127 3.84 -19.31 8.27
CA GLY A 127 2.46 -19.46 7.78
C GLY A 127 1.40 -19.71 8.87
N LYS A 128 1.73 -19.55 10.15
CA LYS A 128 0.72 -19.58 11.23
C LYS A 128 -0.09 -18.29 11.22
N LEU A 129 -1.42 -18.38 11.21
CA LEU A 129 -2.29 -17.22 11.34
C LEU A 129 -2.12 -16.58 12.74
N LEU A 130 -1.83 -15.28 12.75
CA LEU A 130 -1.58 -14.49 13.96
C LEU A 130 -2.69 -13.48 14.25
N MET A 131 -3.30 -12.91 13.21
CA MET A 131 -4.35 -11.90 13.34
C MET A 131 -5.32 -11.95 12.16
N THR A 132 -6.58 -11.65 12.45
CA THR A 132 -7.63 -11.40 11.47
C THR A 132 -8.33 -10.10 11.82
N VAL A 133 -8.52 -9.22 10.84
CA VAL A 133 -9.35 -8.01 10.94
C VAL A 133 -10.39 -8.05 9.83
N GLY A 134 -11.64 -7.70 10.15
CA GLY A 134 -12.80 -7.99 9.29
C GLY A 134 -13.48 -9.30 9.67
N ALA A 135 -14.72 -9.47 9.22
CA ALA A 135 -15.48 -10.70 9.43
C ALA A 135 -15.70 -11.42 8.10
N GLU A 136 -15.42 -12.73 8.09
CA GLU A 136 -15.44 -13.55 6.88
C GLU A 136 -16.82 -13.52 6.23
N GLY A 137 -16.88 -13.03 4.98
CA GLY A 137 -18.10 -12.96 4.19
C GLY A 137 -19.08 -11.85 4.61
N VAL A 138 -18.70 -11.00 5.58
CA VAL A 138 -19.56 -9.91 6.08
C VAL A 138 -18.98 -8.56 5.63
N PRO A 139 -19.54 -7.93 4.58
CA PRO A 139 -19.10 -6.61 4.16
C PRO A 139 -19.59 -5.53 5.13
N GLY A 140 -18.80 -4.47 5.29
CA GLY A 140 -19.20 -3.29 6.07
C GLY A 140 -18.19 -2.14 5.95
N MET A 141 -18.53 -1.01 6.56
CA MET A 141 -17.67 0.19 6.61
C MET A 141 -17.55 0.72 8.04
N ASP A 142 -17.89 -0.08 9.05
CA ASP A 142 -17.61 0.28 10.44
C ASP A 142 -16.12 0.07 10.76
N GLY A 143 -15.72 0.26 12.02
CA GLY A 143 -14.34 0.04 12.47
C GLY A 143 -13.92 -1.43 12.56
N THR A 144 -14.78 -2.39 12.19
CA THR A 144 -14.53 -3.83 12.37
C THR A 144 -14.73 -4.64 11.09
N HIS A 145 -15.28 -4.05 10.04
CA HIS A 145 -15.56 -4.67 8.76
C HIS A 145 -14.86 -3.94 7.61
N PHE A 146 -14.63 -4.66 6.51
CA PHE A 146 -14.21 -4.09 5.24
C PHE A 146 -15.23 -4.40 4.16
N ASN A 147 -15.15 -3.74 3.01
CA ASN A 147 -15.92 -4.11 1.84
C ASN A 147 -15.01 -4.15 0.61
N GLN A 148 -14.32 -5.29 0.52
CA GLN A 148 -13.34 -5.61 -0.51
C GLN A 148 -12.08 -4.72 -0.36
N PRO A 149 -11.30 -4.96 0.72
CA PRO A 149 -10.04 -4.26 0.94
C PRO A 149 -9.06 -4.56 -0.18
N THR A 150 -8.30 -3.56 -0.58
CA THR A 150 -7.36 -3.64 -1.69
C THR A 150 -5.95 -3.86 -1.16
N ASP A 151 -5.44 -3.02 -0.27
CA ASP A 151 -4.02 -3.07 0.05
C ASP A 151 -3.73 -2.66 1.49
N ILE A 152 -2.52 -2.92 1.96
CA ILE A 152 -2.09 -2.67 3.34
C ILE A 152 -0.69 -2.07 3.39
N ALA A 153 -0.51 -1.07 4.25
CA ALA A 153 0.79 -0.49 4.60
C ALA A 153 1.00 -0.52 6.11
N ILE A 154 2.20 -0.86 6.56
CA ILE A 154 2.52 -1.09 7.98
C ILE A 154 3.58 -0.08 8.42
N ALA A 155 3.30 0.64 9.50
CA ALA A 155 4.22 1.58 10.11
C ALA A 155 5.23 0.88 11.03
N ALA A 156 6.36 1.54 11.28
CA ALA A 156 7.42 1.02 12.13
C ALA A 156 6.99 0.77 13.59
N ASN A 157 5.91 1.40 14.06
CA ASN A 157 5.33 1.16 15.38
C ASN A 157 4.32 -0.01 15.39
N GLY A 158 4.10 -0.66 14.25
CA GLY A 158 3.14 -1.73 14.04
C GLY A 158 1.72 -1.27 13.73
N ASP A 159 1.41 0.03 13.80
CA ASP A 159 0.14 0.54 13.27
C ASP A 159 0.05 0.25 11.78
N PHE A 160 -1.14 0.04 11.26
CA PHE A 160 -1.31 -0.28 9.85
C PHE A 160 -2.52 0.42 9.25
N PHE A 161 -2.45 0.57 7.93
CA PHE A 161 -3.39 1.30 7.12
C PHE A 161 -3.87 0.40 6.01
N VAL A 162 -5.19 0.39 5.79
CA VAL A 162 -5.82 -0.47 4.80
C VAL A 162 -6.57 0.43 3.83
N SER A 163 -6.27 0.32 2.54
CA SER A 163 -7.13 0.89 1.51
C SER A 163 -8.33 -0.04 1.32
N ASP A 164 -9.53 0.46 1.62
CA ASP A 164 -10.77 -0.30 1.55
C ASP A 164 -11.61 0.23 0.40
N GLY A 165 -11.40 -0.33 -0.80
CA GLY A 165 -11.49 0.48 -2.00
C GLY A 165 -12.37 0.01 -3.14
N TYR A 166 -12.64 -1.29 -3.30
CA TYR A 166 -13.50 -1.71 -4.42
C TYR A 166 -14.95 -1.25 -4.22
N VAL A 167 -15.49 -1.39 -3.00
CA VAL A 167 -16.85 -0.93 -2.67
C VAL A 167 -16.85 0.25 -1.72
N ASN A 168 -16.00 0.24 -0.68
CA ASN A 168 -15.82 1.40 0.18
C ASN A 168 -14.88 2.44 -0.47
N ARG A 169 -14.77 3.62 0.15
CA ARG A 169 -13.97 4.76 -0.34
C ARG A 169 -13.18 5.38 0.81
N ARG A 170 -12.38 4.55 1.49
CA ARG A 170 -11.62 5.00 2.67
C ARG A 170 -10.22 4.40 2.76
N VAL A 171 -9.41 5.07 3.57
CA VAL A 171 -8.27 4.45 4.24
C VAL A 171 -8.65 4.27 5.70
N ALA A 172 -8.53 3.04 6.21
CA ALA A 172 -8.79 2.71 7.60
C ALA A 172 -7.47 2.46 8.34
N LYS A 173 -7.29 3.10 9.50
CA LYS A 173 -6.11 2.97 10.36
C LYS A 173 -6.42 2.13 11.59
N PHE A 174 -5.50 1.23 11.91
CA PHE A 174 -5.55 0.35 13.06
C PHE A 174 -4.25 0.43 13.84
N ASN A 175 -4.30 0.11 15.13
CA ASN A 175 -3.08 -0.10 15.90
C ASN A 175 -2.49 -1.49 15.67
N LYS A 176 -1.27 -1.73 16.17
CA LYS A 176 -0.57 -3.02 16.09
C LYS A 176 -1.32 -4.24 16.63
N ASP A 177 -2.34 -4.03 17.45
CA ASP A 177 -3.16 -5.08 18.05
C ASP A 177 -4.47 -5.31 17.28
N GLY A 178 -4.65 -4.64 16.13
CA GLY A 178 -5.81 -4.77 15.24
C GLY A 178 -7.02 -3.94 15.67
N GLN A 179 -6.86 -3.00 16.60
CA GLN A 179 -7.95 -2.13 17.04
C GLN A 179 -8.07 -0.94 16.10
N PHE A 180 -9.29 -0.67 15.64
CA PHE A 180 -9.58 0.49 14.80
C PHE A 180 -9.35 1.79 15.55
N LEU A 181 -8.69 2.72 14.88
CA LEU A 181 -8.38 4.04 15.42
C LEU A 181 -9.19 5.13 14.75
N MET A 182 -9.15 5.16 13.41
CA MET A 182 -9.83 6.16 12.60
C MET A 182 -9.87 5.72 11.13
N ASP A 183 -10.69 6.39 10.35
CA ASP A 183 -10.65 6.35 8.90
C ASP A 183 -10.84 7.74 8.30
N TRP A 184 -10.49 7.87 7.03
CA TRP A 184 -10.77 9.06 6.24
C TRP A 184 -11.06 8.65 4.79
N GLY A 185 -11.75 9.54 4.08
CA GLY A 185 -12.22 9.28 2.74
C GLY A 185 -13.74 9.21 2.64
N ARG A 186 -14.23 9.54 1.44
CA ARG A 186 -15.59 9.30 0.98
C ARG A 186 -15.57 9.23 -0.54
N GLU A 187 -16.67 8.84 -1.15
CA GLU A 187 -16.80 8.87 -2.61
C GLU A 187 -16.65 10.30 -3.15
N GLY A 188 -15.85 10.45 -4.21
CA GLY A 188 -15.69 11.71 -4.92
C GLY A 188 -14.35 11.85 -5.65
N ASP A 189 -14.12 13.03 -6.20
CA ASP A 189 -12.91 13.42 -6.94
C ASP A 189 -12.21 14.65 -6.32
N GLY A 190 -12.71 15.18 -5.21
CA GLY A 190 -12.06 16.24 -4.44
C GLY A 190 -10.88 15.75 -3.59
N ASP A 191 -10.16 16.68 -2.97
CA ASP A 191 -9.09 16.36 -2.03
C ASP A 191 -9.65 15.61 -0.81
N GLY A 192 -9.04 14.47 -0.48
CA GLY A 192 -9.51 13.57 0.56
C GLY A 192 -10.73 12.72 0.20
N GLU A 193 -11.18 12.76 -1.05
CA GLU A 193 -12.21 11.88 -1.59
C GLU A 193 -11.58 10.84 -2.52
N PHE A 194 -12.22 9.67 -2.66
CA PHE A 194 -11.70 8.59 -3.48
C PHE A 194 -12.76 8.04 -4.42
N ALA A 195 -12.34 7.62 -5.61
CA ALA A 195 -13.16 6.81 -6.50
C ALA A 195 -12.80 5.33 -6.39
N LEU A 196 -11.52 5.00 -6.22
CA LEU A 196 -11.07 3.63 -5.92
C LEU A 196 -9.68 3.64 -5.29
N PRO A 197 -9.56 3.72 -3.95
CA PRO A 197 -8.27 3.63 -3.29
C PRO A 197 -7.75 2.19 -3.41
N HIS A 198 -6.69 2.00 -4.21
CA HIS A 198 -6.23 0.68 -4.62
C HIS A 198 -4.88 0.28 -4.03
N GLY A 199 -3.93 1.22 -4.00
CA GLY A 199 -2.55 1.00 -3.57
C GLY A 199 -2.24 1.81 -2.33
N ILE A 200 -1.60 1.13 -1.39
CA ILE A 200 -1.11 1.53 -0.07
C ILE A 200 0.38 1.83 0.08
N ALA A 201 0.90 3.04 0.29
CA ALA A 201 2.31 3.16 0.68
C ALA A 201 2.55 4.17 1.81
N LEU A 202 3.59 3.94 2.60
CA LEU A 202 3.96 4.75 3.75
C LEU A 202 5.44 5.11 3.66
N ASP A 203 5.79 6.37 3.94
CA ASP A 203 7.18 6.77 4.08
C ASP A 203 7.65 6.83 5.54
N SER A 204 8.97 6.98 5.71
CA SER A 204 9.62 7.12 7.03
C SER A 204 9.24 8.37 7.81
N ARG A 205 8.50 9.31 7.21
CA ARG A 205 8.00 10.54 7.85
C ARG A 205 6.55 10.41 8.31
N GLY A 206 5.92 9.26 8.11
CA GLY A 206 4.52 9.06 8.47
C GLY A 206 3.54 9.54 7.40
N ARG A 207 3.99 9.84 6.16
CA ARG A 207 3.09 10.22 5.07
C ARG A 207 2.56 8.98 4.37
N ILE A 208 1.25 9.00 4.14
CA ILE A 208 0.52 7.93 3.47
C ILE A 208 0.26 8.34 2.03
N TYR A 209 0.58 7.46 1.09
CA TYR A 209 0.35 7.60 -0.33
C TYR A 209 -0.73 6.63 -0.75
N VAL A 210 -1.78 7.15 -1.38
CA VAL A 210 -2.93 6.35 -1.81
C VAL A 210 -3.10 6.47 -3.32
N ALA A 211 -3.03 5.35 -4.02
CA ALA A 211 -3.35 5.28 -5.45
C ALA A 211 -4.87 5.30 -5.60
N ASP A 212 -5.42 6.45 -5.98
CA ASP A 212 -6.84 6.62 -6.26
C ASP A 212 -7.07 6.25 -7.74
N ARG A 213 -7.08 4.94 -7.98
CA ARG A 213 -6.93 4.33 -9.31
C ARG A 213 -7.94 4.84 -10.32
N SER A 214 -9.19 5.03 -9.92
CA SER A 214 -10.26 5.45 -10.84
C SER A 214 -10.26 6.96 -11.11
N ASN A 215 -9.62 7.76 -10.25
CA ASN A 215 -9.38 9.19 -10.46
C ASN A 215 -8.00 9.48 -11.07
N LEU A 216 -7.24 8.43 -11.43
CA LEU A 216 -5.95 8.54 -12.13
C LEU A 216 -4.92 9.42 -11.40
N ARG A 217 -4.89 9.33 -10.06
CA ARG A 217 -4.06 10.20 -9.21
C ARG A 217 -3.49 9.45 -8.01
N ILE A 218 -2.49 10.07 -7.39
CA ILE A 218 -2.02 9.71 -6.06
C ILE A 218 -2.38 10.84 -5.10
N GLN A 219 -2.94 10.50 -3.95
CA GLN A 219 -3.14 11.45 -2.86
C GLN A 219 -2.22 11.14 -1.70
N VAL A 220 -1.68 12.20 -1.07
CA VAL A 220 -0.75 12.13 0.05
C VAL A 220 -1.45 12.65 1.30
N PHE A 221 -1.34 11.90 2.40
CA PHE A 221 -1.98 12.21 3.67
C PHE A 221 -0.99 12.16 4.83
N ASP A 222 -1.31 12.89 5.90
CA ASP A 222 -0.67 12.74 7.19
C ASP A 222 -1.20 11.47 7.88
N GLY A 223 -0.34 10.49 8.13
CA GLY A 223 -0.74 9.21 8.73
C GLY A 223 -1.15 9.30 10.20
N SER A 224 -0.92 10.42 10.88
CA SER A 224 -1.35 10.62 12.26
C SER A 224 -2.83 10.98 12.36
N ASN A 225 -3.34 11.79 11.43
CA ASN A 225 -4.69 12.38 11.53
C ASN A 225 -5.53 12.29 10.22
N GLY A 226 -4.98 11.73 9.14
CA GLY A 226 -5.67 11.57 7.86
C GLY A 226 -5.83 12.87 7.06
N ALA A 227 -5.16 13.95 7.46
CA ALA A 227 -5.24 15.22 6.75
C ALA A 227 -4.61 15.09 5.36
N HIS A 228 -5.30 15.59 4.33
CA HIS A 228 -4.76 15.70 2.99
C HIS A 228 -3.57 16.67 2.97
N LEU A 229 -2.49 16.27 2.30
CA LEU A 229 -1.26 17.04 2.18
C LEU A 229 -0.98 17.46 0.74
N ALA A 230 -1.26 16.59 -0.23
CA ALA A 230 -1.01 16.84 -1.64
C ALA A 230 -1.79 15.88 -2.55
N THR A 231 -2.03 16.33 -3.78
CA THR A 231 -2.54 15.50 -4.88
C THR A 231 -1.51 15.52 -6.01
N TRP A 232 -1.16 14.34 -6.53
CA TRP A 232 -0.22 14.15 -7.64
C TRP A 232 -0.97 13.58 -8.85
N THR A 233 -0.94 14.30 -9.95
CA THR A 233 -1.51 13.89 -11.25
C THR A 233 -0.41 13.96 -12.32
N PRO A 234 0.55 13.03 -12.35
CA PRO A 234 1.56 13.03 -13.39
C PRO A 234 0.89 12.88 -14.76
N GLU A 235 1.31 13.66 -15.75
CA GLU A 235 0.74 13.60 -17.12
C GLU A 235 0.83 12.19 -17.74
N MET A 236 1.77 11.38 -17.27
CA MET A 236 2.01 10.00 -17.70
C MET A 236 1.24 8.94 -16.88
N MET A 237 0.54 9.35 -15.81
CA MET A 237 -0.16 8.41 -14.94
C MET A 237 -1.53 8.08 -15.50
N ALA A 238 -1.78 6.79 -15.73
CA ALA A 238 -3.06 6.28 -16.15
C ALA A 238 -3.80 5.62 -15.00
N ARG A 239 -3.37 4.41 -14.59
CA ARG A 239 -4.03 3.62 -13.57
C ARG A 239 -3.00 3.18 -12.53
N PRO A 240 -2.74 3.99 -11.50
CA PRO A 240 -1.83 3.58 -10.43
C PRO A 240 -2.44 2.38 -9.68
N TRP A 241 -1.69 1.29 -9.59
CA TRP A 241 -2.09 0.04 -8.94
C TRP A 241 -1.40 -0.12 -7.60
N GLY A 242 -0.24 -0.79 -7.58
CA GLY A 242 0.59 -0.99 -6.39
C GLY A 242 1.66 0.09 -6.31
N MET A 243 2.05 0.42 -5.09
CA MET A 243 3.07 1.44 -4.84
C MET A 243 3.95 1.02 -3.67
N GLU A 244 5.20 1.49 -3.67
CA GLU A 244 6.16 1.27 -2.59
C GLU A 244 7.05 2.49 -2.44
N VAL A 245 7.37 2.89 -1.20
CA VAL A 245 8.37 3.94 -0.96
C VAL A 245 9.72 3.26 -0.76
N GLY A 246 10.64 3.48 -1.69
CA GLY A 246 11.99 2.93 -1.60
C GLY A 246 12.83 3.57 -0.51
N ALA A 247 13.89 2.88 -0.10
CA ALA A 247 14.87 3.41 0.86
C ALA A 247 15.61 4.68 0.37
N ASP A 248 15.59 4.92 -0.93
CA ASP A 248 16.07 6.14 -1.58
C ASP A 248 15.09 7.33 -1.46
N GLY A 249 13.91 7.09 -0.89
CA GLY A 249 12.86 8.10 -0.70
C GLY A 249 12.00 8.33 -1.93
N TYR A 250 12.17 7.56 -3.01
CA TYR A 250 11.29 7.62 -4.18
C TYR A 250 10.05 6.76 -3.99
N LEU A 251 8.92 7.23 -4.54
CA LEU A 251 7.71 6.43 -4.67
C LEU A 251 7.76 5.68 -6.00
N TYR A 252 7.82 4.37 -5.94
CA TYR A 252 7.70 3.47 -7.09
C TYR A 252 6.23 3.14 -7.30
N VAL A 253 5.74 3.30 -8.52
CA VAL A 253 4.32 3.12 -8.84
C VAL A 253 4.19 2.19 -10.03
N MET A 254 3.39 1.15 -9.87
CA MET A 254 2.97 0.29 -10.97
C MET A 254 1.78 0.95 -11.68
N ASP A 255 1.98 1.37 -12.92
CA ASP A 255 0.92 1.95 -13.76
C ASP A 255 0.40 0.92 -14.78
N GLY A 256 -0.91 0.70 -14.79
CA GLY A 256 -1.60 -0.17 -15.73
C GLY A 256 -1.76 0.42 -17.15
N GLY A 257 -1.34 1.66 -17.37
CA GLY A 257 -1.41 2.33 -18.68
C GLY A 257 -2.80 2.81 -19.10
N HIS A 258 -2.84 3.61 -20.15
CA HIS A 258 -4.07 4.02 -20.82
C HIS A 258 -4.50 2.87 -21.73
N LEU A 259 -5.57 2.16 -21.38
CA LEU A 259 -6.19 1.17 -22.27
C LEU A 259 -6.91 1.85 -23.43
#